data_AF-A0A3Q3K0I7-F1
#
_entry.id   AF-A0A3Q3K0I7-F1
#
_cell.length_a   1.000
_cell.length_b   1.000
_cell.length_c   1.000
_cell.angle_alpha   90.00
_cell.angle_beta   90.00
_cell.angle_gamma   90.00
#
_symmetry.space_group_name_H-M   'P 1'
#
loop_
_entity.id
_entity.type
_entity.pdbx_description
1 polymer ?
#
loop_
_entity_poly.entity_id
_entity_poly.type
_entity_poly.pdbx_seq_one_letter_code
_entity_poly.pdbx_strand_id
1 'polypeptide(L)'
;FKKPFRPDLSHHHQHESGSAPGQSSLPSRGLSTRKELYEREFPLYKQPVEIGCFSLDSERRFFNDSRQLRYYVEPDKNPTFDLRDGYKDRYIKRDENLMEKLDHILRWIMANRSKLNLRASSRALDVDFVTWRGHLTKLLTTPYETREGWLLAVTRFKGTFYISEVETEANHMERENRTERHKEMMYWGYKFEQYTCTDNIHSLPDPGGVVNTNEAFCTVVQTWLISQLIKVRGLQ
;
A
#
# COMPACT_ATOMS: atom_id res chain seq x y z
N PHE A 1 -32.63 -63.30 -32.98
CA PHE A 1 -33.75 -63.17 -33.94
C PHE A 1 -35.07 -63.28 -33.17
N LYS A 2 -35.99 -62.33 -33.42
CA LYS A 2 -37.44 -62.26 -33.09
C LYS A 2 -37.91 -62.09 -31.62
N LYS A 3 -38.46 -60.89 -31.33
CA LYS A 3 -39.45 -60.56 -30.26
C LYS A 3 -40.86 -61.05 -30.66
N PRO A 4 -41.86 -61.18 -29.74
CA PRO A 4 -42.74 -60.06 -29.27
C PRO A 4 -43.14 -60.15 -27.75
N PHE A 5 -43.25 -59.08 -26.93
CA PHE A 5 -44.37 -58.11 -26.68
C PHE A 5 -45.75 -58.77 -26.46
N ARG A 6 -46.56 -58.55 -25.38
CA ARG A 6 -47.01 -57.41 -24.51
C ARG A 6 -47.78 -57.98 -23.27
N PRO A 7 -48.51 -57.20 -22.42
CA PRO A 7 -48.24 -56.05 -21.52
C PRO A 7 -48.49 -56.46 -20.03
N ASP A 8 -48.33 -55.69 -18.94
CA ASP A 8 -49.06 -54.48 -18.51
C ASP A 8 -48.65 -54.08 -17.06
N LEU A 9 -49.01 -52.86 -16.65
CA LEU A 9 -49.21 -52.31 -15.28
C LEU A 9 -48.00 -51.87 -14.40
N SER A 10 -47.72 -50.57 -14.52
CA SER A 10 -47.57 -49.56 -13.44
C SER A 10 -47.07 -49.97 -12.04
N HIS A 11 -45.91 -49.44 -11.65
CA HIS A 11 -45.66 -49.03 -10.27
C HIS A 11 -44.82 -47.75 -10.19
N HIS A 12 -45.33 -46.82 -9.40
CA HIS A 12 -44.75 -45.55 -8.97
C HIS A 12 -43.35 -45.73 -8.35
N HIS A 13 -42.35 -44.99 -8.84
CA HIS A 13 -41.17 -44.65 -8.05
C HIS A 13 -40.90 -43.14 -8.14
N GLN A 14 -41.22 -42.46 -7.04
CA GLN A 14 -40.70 -41.14 -6.70
C GLN A 14 -39.20 -41.26 -6.49
N HIS A 15 -38.44 -40.46 -7.22
CA HIS A 15 -37.01 -40.33 -7.04
C HIS A 15 -36.77 -39.29 -5.93
N GLU A 16 -36.32 -39.75 -4.76
CA GLU A 16 -35.79 -38.88 -3.71
C GLU A 16 -34.48 -38.25 -4.21
N SER A 17 -34.53 -36.95 -4.49
CA SER A 17 -33.34 -36.10 -4.59
C SER A 17 -33.16 -35.38 -3.25
N GLY A 18 -32.30 -35.95 -2.40
CA GLY A 18 -31.85 -35.31 -1.17
C GLY A 18 -31.17 -33.98 -1.47
N SER A 19 -31.83 -32.88 -1.13
CA SER A 19 -31.25 -31.55 -1.14
C SER A 19 -30.28 -31.40 0.04
N ALA A 20 -29.00 -31.22 -0.26
CA ALA A 20 -28.02 -30.80 0.73
C ALA A 20 -28.44 -29.44 1.32
N PRO A 21 -28.42 -29.25 2.66
CA PRO A 21 -28.78 -27.98 3.24
C PRO A 21 -27.75 -26.93 2.86
N GLY A 22 -28.28 -25.79 2.39
CA GLY A 22 -27.53 -24.72 1.74
C GLY A 22 -26.29 -24.27 2.51
N GLN A 23 -25.23 -24.03 1.74
CA GLN A 23 -24.15 -23.16 2.17
C GLN A 23 -24.75 -21.78 2.42
N SER A 24 -25.09 -21.48 3.66
CA SER A 24 -25.41 -20.13 4.09
C SER A 24 -24.15 -19.30 3.93
N SER A 25 -24.12 -18.46 2.90
CA SER A 25 -23.15 -17.38 2.81
C SER A 25 -23.26 -16.56 4.09
N LEU A 26 -22.21 -16.56 4.91
CA LEU A 26 -22.13 -15.68 6.07
C LEU A 26 -22.43 -14.25 5.58
N PRO A 27 -23.37 -13.52 6.21
CA PRO A 27 -23.68 -12.17 5.79
C PRO A 27 -22.40 -11.35 5.89
N SER A 28 -22.03 -10.68 4.80
CA SER A 28 -20.93 -9.74 4.80
C SER A 28 -21.25 -8.65 5.82
N ARG A 29 -20.56 -8.71 6.97
CA ARG A 29 -20.62 -7.63 7.95
C ARG A 29 -19.85 -6.45 7.37
N GLY A 30 -20.57 -5.50 6.79
CA GLY A 30 -20.01 -4.23 6.32
C GLY A 30 -19.59 -3.34 7.49
N LEU A 31 -18.54 -2.54 7.29
CA LEU A 31 -18.16 -1.46 8.19
C LEU A 31 -18.63 -0.14 7.58
N SER A 32 -19.50 0.60 8.28
CA SER A 32 -19.96 1.91 7.81
C SER A 32 -18.82 2.92 7.87
N THR A 33 -18.66 3.72 6.82
CA THR A 33 -17.63 4.76 6.69
C THR A 33 -18.15 6.16 6.99
N ARG A 34 -19.42 6.32 7.35
CA ARG A 34 -20.05 7.62 7.65
C ARG A 34 -19.29 8.35 8.76
N LYS A 35 -18.84 9.58 8.48
CA LYS A 35 -18.07 10.41 9.43
C LYS A 35 -18.76 10.56 10.79
N GLU A 36 -20.09 10.67 10.80
CA GLU A 36 -20.87 10.89 12.03
C GLU A 36 -20.69 9.76 13.06
N LEU A 37 -20.34 8.54 12.60
CA LEU A 37 -20.09 7.40 13.49
C LEU A 37 -18.72 7.46 14.16
N TYR A 38 -17.83 8.34 13.70
CA TYR A 38 -16.46 8.50 14.16
C TYR A 38 -16.20 9.90 14.77
N GLU A 39 -17.21 10.75 14.88
CA GLU A 39 -17.16 12.04 15.60
C GLU A 39 -17.17 11.78 17.12
N ARG A 40 -16.00 11.42 17.66
CA ARG A 40 -15.75 11.10 19.07
C ARG A 40 -14.42 11.72 19.52
N GLU A 41 -14.04 11.55 20.78
CA GLU A 41 -12.74 12.01 21.26
C GLU A 41 -11.59 11.43 20.43
N PHE A 42 -10.57 12.26 20.19
CA PHE A 42 -9.43 11.86 19.37
C PHE A 42 -8.72 10.64 20.02
N PRO A 43 -8.52 9.53 19.29
CA PRO A 43 -7.88 8.36 19.86
C PRO A 43 -6.43 8.66 20.22
N LEU A 44 -5.89 7.95 21.22
CA LEU A 44 -4.49 8.11 21.57
C LEU A 44 -3.62 7.58 20.42
N TYR A 45 -2.94 8.49 19.74
CA TYR A 45 -1.93 8.21 18.74
C TYR A 45 -0.55 8.49 19.34
N LYS A 46 0.24 7.44 19.57
CA LYS A 46 1.60 7.63 20.08
C LYS A 46 2.49 8.25 19.02
N GLN A 47 3.44 9.07 19.47
CA GLN A 47 4.48 9.60 18.60
C GLN A 47 5.20 8.45 17.88
N PRO A 48 5.25 8.46 16.54
CA PRO A 48 5.98 7.46 15.77
C PRO A 48 7.46 7.49 16.13
N VAL A 49 8.06 6.31 16.27
CA VAL A 49 9.49 6.14 16.51
C VAL A 49 10.12 5.47 15.30
N GLU A 50 11.14 6.09 14.72
CA GLU A 50 11.94 5.46 13.68
C GLU A 50 12.70 4.27 14.25
N ILE A 51 12.57 3.12 13.61
CA ILE A 51 13.29 1.89 13.98
C ILE A 51 14.30 1.45 12.91
N GLY A 52 14.37 2.19 11.81
CA GLY A 52 15.38 2.11 10.78
C GLY A 52 14.87 2.63 9.44
N CYS A 53 15.65 2.40 8.39
CA CYS A 53 15.37 2.90 7.06
C CYS A 53 15.94 1.96 5.98
N PHE A 54 15.57 2.21 4.73
CA PHE A 54 16.19 1.63 3.54
C PHE A 54 16.08 2.58 2.35
N SER A 55 16.86 2.28 1.33
CA SER A 55 16.96 3.04 0.09
C SER A 55 16.66 2.16 -1.12
N LEU A 56 16.11 2.75 -2.17
CA LEU A 56 15.94 2.16 -3.50
C LEU A 56 16.75 3.01 -4.49
N ASP A 57 17.71 2.42 -5.19
CA ASP A 57 18.58 3.15 -6.12
C ASP A 57 17.91 3.48 -7.46
N SER A 58 18.70 4.04 -8.39
CA SER A 58 18.27 4.40 -9.74
C SER A 58 17.69 3.25 -10.55
N GLU A 59 18.00 2.00 -10.19
CA GLU A 59 17.51 0.76 -10.80
C GLU A 59 16.46 0.05 -9.91
N ARG A 60 15.92 0.75 -8.91
CA ARG A 60 14.94 0.25 -7.93
C ARG A 60 15.47 -0.91 -7.06
N ARG A 61 16.79 -1.05 -6.92
CA ARG A 61 17.40 -2.09 -6.08
C ARG A 61 17.41 -1.70 -4.62
N PHE A 62 17.14 -2.67 -3.77
CA PHE A 62 17.04 -2.49 -2.32
C PHE A 62 18.42 -2.39 -1.66
N PHE A 63 18.59 -1.38 -0.81
CA PHE A 63 19.73 -1.21 0.09
C PHE A 63 19.26 -0.92 1.51
N ASN A 64 19.76 -1.67 2.48
CA ASN A 64 19.39 -1.51 3.89
C ASN A 64 20.19 -0.37 4.57
N ASP A 65 20.15 0.83 3.96
CA ASP A 65 20.85 2.03 4.40
C ASP A 65 20.12 3.31 3.97
N SER A 66 20.72 4.47 4.23
CA SER A 66 20.18 5.79 3.96
C SER A 66 20.82 6.49 2.76
N ARG A 67 21.39 5.75 1.79
CA ARG A 67 22.13 6.36 0.66
C ARG A 67 21.28 7.25 -0.25
N GLN A 68 19.96 7.08 -0.24
CA GLN A 68 19.00 7.89 -1.02
C GLN A 68 18.34 8.99 -0.19
N LEU A 69 18.75 9.17 1.07
CA LEU A 69 18.30 10.29 1.88
C LEU A 69 18.87 11.59 1.30
N ARG A 70 17.99 12.54 0.99
CA ARG A 70 18.39 13.89 0.58
C ARG A 70 18.14 14.89 1.72
N TYR A 71 18.89 15.97 1.69
CA TYR A 71 18.84 17.03 2.69
C TYR A 71 18.09 18.23 2.15
N TYR A 72 17.15 18.74 2.94
CA TYR A 72 16.40 19.94 2.60
C TYR A 72 17.31 21.16 2.55
N VAL A 73 17.16 21.95 1.49
CA VAL A 73 17.79 23.25 1.30
C VAL A 73 16.67 24.27 1.21
N GLU A 74 16.67 25.22 2.15
CA GLU A 74 15.68 26.29 2.16
C GLU A 74 15.84 27.15 0.90
N PRO A 75 14.78 27.30 0.09
CA PRO A 75 14.84 28.14 -1.08
C PRO A 75 14.83 29.62 -0.72
N ASP A 76 15.28 30.47 -1.63
CA ASP A 76 15.13 31.92 -1.49
C ASP A 76 13.66 32.32 -1.31
N LYS A 77 13.41 33.50 -0.73
CA LYS A 77 12.05 34.00 -0.44
C LYS A 77 11.12 34.00 -1.65
N ASN A 78 11.65 34.22 -2.85
CA ASN A 78 10.92 34.24 -4.12
C ASN A 78 11.65 33.35 -5.14
N PRO A 79 11.54 32.02 -5.04
CA PRO A 79 12.27 31.13 -5.92
C PRO A 79 11.61 31.11 -7.30
N THR A 80 12.42 31.19 -8.35
CA THR A 80 11.98 31.04 -9.74
C THR A 80 12.26 29.61 -10.21
N PHE A 81 11.41 28.67 -9.81
CA PHE A 81 11.52 27.27 -10.23
C PHE A 81 10.80 27.03 -11.56
N ASP A 82 11.54 26.53 -12.55
CA ASP A 82 10.92 25.93 -13.75
C ASP A 82 10.68 24.44 -13.49
N LEU A 83 9.44 24.10 -13.13
CA LEU A 83 9.04 22.72 -12.86
C LEU A 83 8.86 21.88 -14.13
N ARG A 84 8.90 22.49 -15.33
CA ARG A 84 8.78 21.78 -16.61
C ARG A 84 10.14 21.38 -17.19
N ASP A 85 11.20 22.05 -16.77
CA ASP A 85 12.57 21.75 -17.18
C ASP A 85 12.88 20.26 -16.95
N GLY A 86 13.37 19.58 -17.99
CA GLY A 86 13.75 18.16 -17.96
C GLY A 86 12.62 17.15 -18.15
N TYR A 87 11.34 17.56 -18.23
CA TYR A 87 10.21 16.61 -18.33
C TYR A 87 10.30 15.69 -19.56
N LYS A 88 10.81 16.20 -20.69
CA LYS A 88 10.85 15.46 -21.96
C LYS A 88 12.11 14.62 -22.15
N ASP A 89 13.23 15.05 -21.57
CA ASP A 89 14.57 14.55 -21.90
C ASP A 89 15.36 14.03 -20.69
N ARG A 90 14.99 14.42 -19.46
CA ARG A 90 15.68 14.05 -18.21
C ARG A 90 14.72 13.48 -17.16
N TYR A 91 13.69 12.77 -17.61
CA TYR A 91 12.72 12.12 -16.74
C TYR A 91 12.73 10.60 -16.92
N ILE A 92 13.18 9.87 -15.89
CA ILE A 92 13.11 8.41 -15.80
C ILE A 92 11.97 8.04 -14.86
N LYS A 93 10.92 7.46 -15.43
CA LYS A 93 9.74 7.07 -14.68
C LYS A 93 9.83 5.61 -14.23
N ARG A 94 9.56 5.36 -12.94
CA ARG A 94 9.33 4.01 -12.41
C ARG A 94 8.18 3.33 -13.16
N ASP A 95 8.37 2.06 -13.51
CA ASP A 95 7.33 1.25 -14.12
C ASP A 95 6.19 0.98 -13.12
N GLU A 96 5.05 1.63 -13.36
CA GLU A 96 3.86 1.48 -12.52
C GLU A 96 3.14 0.14 -12.72
N ASN A 97 3.50 -0.67 -13.73
CA ASN A 97 2.95 -2.02 -13.92
C ASN A 97 3.58 -3.06 -12.98
N LEU A 98 4.74 -2.74 -12.41
CA LEU A 98 5.42 -3.60 -11.45
C LEU A 98 4.83 -3.42 -10.05
N MET A 99 4.05 -4.41 -9.62
CA MET A 99 3.39 -4.41 -8.32
C MET A 99 4.36 -4.87 -7.22
N GLU A 100 5.08 -3.93 -6.62
CA GLU A 100 6.05 -4.18 -5.54
C GLU A 100 5.40 -4.56 -4.19
N LYS A 101 4.13 -4.22 -3.99
CA LYS A 101 3.34 -4.56 -2.79
C LYS A 101 4.11 -4.24 -1.49
N LEU A 102 4.34 -5.25 -0.63
CA LEU A 102 5.07 -5.12 0.62
C LEU A 102 6.52 -5.64 0.51
N ASP A 103 7.02 -5.94 -0.68
CA ASP A 103 8.27 -6.69 -0.83
C ASP A 103 9.47 -5.99 -0.19
N HIS A 104 9.61 -4.67 -0.38
CA HIS A 104 10.74 -3.92 0.18
C HIS A 104 10.69 -3.82 1.71
N ILE A 105 9.52 -3.60 2.31
CA ILE A 105 9.40 -3.58 3.78
C ILE A 105 9.60 -4.99 4.37
N LEU A 106 9.15 -6.04 3.67
CA LEU A 106 9.42 -7.43 4.07
C LEU A 106 10.91 -7.77 3.97
N ARG A 107 11.61 -7.33 2.91
CA ARG A 107 13.07 -7.44 2.80
C ARG A 107 13.77 -6.72 3.95
N TRP A 108 13.32 -5.52 4.30
CA TRP A 108 13.84 -4.79 5.45
C TRP A 108 13.63 -5.55 6.77
N ILE A 109 12.43 -6.09 7.01
CA ILE A 109 12.14 -6.93 8.19
C ILE A 109 13.09 -8.14 8.23
N MET A 110 13.32 -8.79 7.08
CA MET A 110 14.24 -9.93 6.98
C MET A 110 15.71 -9.56 7.15
N ALA A 111 16.13 -8.35 6.79
CA ALA A 111 17.48 -7.87 7.02
C ALA A 111 17.70 -7.41 8.47
N ASN A 112 16.64 -7.02 9.20
CA ASN A 112 16.71 -6.45 10.54
C ASN A 112 16.10 -7.36 11.64
N ARG A 113 16.04 -8.68 11.39
CA ARG A 113 15.44 -9.68 12.30
C ARG A 113 15.93 -9.61 13.74
N SER A 114 17.24 -9.42 13.93
CA SER A 114 17.88 -9.34 15.24
C SER A 114 17.44 -8.09 16.02
N LYS A 115 17.33 -6.94 15.34
CA LYS A 115 16.86 -5.68 15.93
C LYS A 115 15.39 -5.73 16.33
N LEU A 116 14.58 -6.46 15.57
CA LEU A 116 13.14 -6.62 15.80
C LEU A 116 12.80 -7.64 16.90
N ASN A 117 13.82 -8.20 17.60
CA ASN A 117 13.65 -9.24 18.60
C ASN A 117 12.75 -10.40 18.11
N LEU A 118 12.92 -10.82 16.85
CA LEU A 118 12.23 -12.01 16.32
C LEU A 118 12.69 -13.24 17.13
N ARG A 119 12.03 -13.55 18.24
CA ARG A 119 12.30 -14.74 19.05
C ARG A 119 11.68 -15.96 18.36
N ALA A 120 12.17 -17.15 18.71
CA ALA A 120 11.52 -18.43 18.39
C ALA A 120 10.18 -18.64 19.14
N SER A 121 9.49 -17.57 19.54
CA SER A 121 8.19 -17.61 20.20
C SER A 121 7.05 -17.67 19.18
N SER A 122 5.82 -17.82 19.67
CA SER A 122 4.60 -18.03 18.88
C SER A 122 4.19 -16.87 17.96
N ARG A 123 4.72 -15.65 18.14
CA ARG A 123 4.56 -14.51 17.22
C ARG A 123 5.91 -14.17 16.59
N ALA A 124 5.92 -14.00 15.27
CA ALA A 124 7.15 -13.63 14.57
C ALA A 124 7.60 -12.22 14.97
N LEU A 125 6.73 -11.22 14.82
CA LEU A 125 6.99 -9.83 15.19
C LEU A 125 6.17 -9.43 16.43
N ASP A 126 6.72 -8.54 17.28
CA ASP A 126 5.96 -7.88 18.35
C ASP A 126 5.15 -6.67 17.83
N VAL A 127 4.52 -6.84 16.66
CA VAL A 127 3.61 -5.86 16.04
C VAL A 127 2.36 -6.56 15.53
N ASP A 128 1.25 -5.83 15.55
CA ASP A 128 -0.04 -6.35 15.14
C ASP A 128 -0.23 -6.20 13.62
N PHE A 129 0.27 -5.10 13.04
CA PHE A 129 0.13 -4.79 11.62
C PHE A 129 1.45 -4.38 10.97
N VAL A 130 1.60 -4.74 9.70
CA VAL A 130 2.66 -4.27 8.80
C VAL A 130 1.98 -3.80 7.52
N THR A 131 2.26 -2.56 7.12
CA THR A 131 1.71 -1.98 5.89
C THR A 131 2.58 -0.81 5.43
N TRP A 132 2.19 -0.08 4.39
CA TRP A 132 2.80 1.22 4.11
C TRP A 132 1.92 2.35 4.61
N ARG A 133 2.53 3.46 5.01
CA ARG A 133 1.84 4.71 5.40
C ARG A 133 0.72 5.11 4.43
N GLY A 134 0.92 4.98 3.12
CA GLY A 134 -0.09 5.33 2.11
C GLY A 134 -1.41 4.55 2.24
N HIS A 135 -1.37 3.29 2.68
CA HIS A 135 -2.57 2.48 2.92
C HIS A 135 -3.36 3.00 4.12
N LEU A 136 -2.64 3.39 5.18
CA LEU A 136 -3.25 3.98 6.37
C LEU A 136 -3.84 5.35 6.08
N THR A 137 -3.19 6.16 5.22
CA THR A 137 -3.77 7.42 4.74
C THR A 137 -5.12 7.18 4.07
N LYS A 138 -5.25 6.19 3.17
CA LYS A 138 -6.54 5.85 2.54
C LYS A 138 -7.61 5.48 3.56
N LEU A 139 -7.27 4.68 4.57
CA LEU A 139 -8.19 4.35 5.67
C LEU A 139 -8.62 5.59 6.46
N LEU A 140 -7.67 6.47 6.79
CA LEU A 140 -7.92 7.69 7.57
C LEU A 140 -8.78 8.71 6.80
N THR A 141 -8.65 8.79 5.48
CA THR A 141 -9.42 9.71 4.64
C THR A 141 -10.75 9.14 4.17
N THR A 142 -10.99 7.83 4.32
CA THR A 142 -12.20 7.14 3.85
C THR A 142 -13.52 7.80 4.25
N PRO A 143 -13.71 8.34 5.48
CA PRO A 143 -14.96 9.01 5.83
C PRO A 143 -15.28 10.29 5.05
N TYR A 144 -14.30 10.84 4.34
CA TYR A 144 -14.39 12.10 3.57
C TYR A 144 -14.18 11.89 2.06
N GLU A 145 -13.72 10.71 1.64
CA GLU A 145 -13.44 10.39 0.25
C GLU A 145 -14.74 10.15 -0.51
N THR A 146 -14.88 10.75 -1.70
CA THR A 146 -16.09 10.69 -2.52
C THR A 146 -15.82 10.34 -3.98
N ARG A 147 -14.55 10.22 -4.37
CA ARG A 147 -14.09 10.04 -5.75
C ARG A 147 -13.41 8.68 -5.92
N GLU A 148 -12.44 8.38 -5.07
CA GLU A 148 -11.54 7.25 -5.27
C GLU A 148 -11.78 6.12 -4.26
N GLY A 149 -12.14 4.94 -4.77
CA GLY A 149 -12.23 3.72 -3.97
C GLY A 149 -10.86 3.03 -3.80
N TRP A 150 -10.78 2.09 -2.86
CA TRP A 150 -9.57 1.30 -2.62
C TRP A 150 -9.90 -0.15 -2.26
N LEU A 151 -8.93 -1.05 -2.49
CA LEU A 151 -8.97 -2.44 -2.04
C LEU A 151 -7.71 -2.75 -1.23
N LEU A 152 -7.89 -3.41 -0.09
CA LEU A 152 -6.79 -3.84 0.79
C LEU A 152 -6.86 -5.37 1.00
N ALA A 153 -5.84 -6.08 0.55
CA ALA A 153 -5.62 -7.48 0.88
C ALA A 153 -4.99 -7.58 2.27
N VAL A 154 -5.60 -8.37 3.16
CA VAL A 154 -5.12 -8.57 4.53
C VAL A 154 -4.76 -10.04 4.73
N THR A 155 -3.49 -10.32 5.01
CA THR A 155 -2.99 -11.67 5.29
C THR A 155 -2.48 -11.76 6.73
N ARG A 156 -2.98 -12.72 7.50
CA ARG A 156 -2.43 -13.00 8.84
C ARG A 156 -1.34 -14.06 8.73
N PHE A 157 -0.12 -13.73 9.14
CA PHE A 157 1.01 -14.66 9.16
C PHE A 157 1.76 -14.57 10.49
N LYS A 158 1.91 -15.71 11.18
CA LYS A 158 2.60 -15.83 12.49
C LYS A 158 2.16 -14.77 13.51
N GLY A 159 0.86 -14.49 13.55
CA GLY A 159 0.27 -13.55 14.50
C GLY A 159 0.32 -12.07 14.13
N THR A 160 0.87 -11.70 12.96
CA THR A 160 0.90 -10.33 12.45
C THR A 160 0.04 -10.22 11.19
N PHE A 161 -0.70 -9.12 11.04
CA PHE A 161 -1.50 -8.81 9.86
C PHE A 161 -0.69 -7.97 8.88
N TYR A 162 -0.59 -8.43 7.65
CA TYR A 162 0.07 -7.73 6.56
C TYR A 162 -1.01 -7.15 5.65
N ILE A 163 -1.03 -5.83 5.50
CA ILE A 163 -2.03 -5.12 4.70
C ILE A 163 -1.34 -4.56 3.46
N SER A 164 -1.76 -5.02 2.29
CA SER A 164 -1.27 -4.55 0.99
C SER A 164 -2.43 -4.07 0.13
N GLU A 165 -2.26 -2.95 -0.55
CA GLU A 165 -3.20 -2.48 -1.55
C GLU A 165 -3.26 -3.43 -2.73
N VAL A 166 -4.47 -3.52 -3.29
CA VAL A 166 -4.77 -4.13 -4.58
C VAL A 166 -5.34 -3.02 -5.45
N GLU A 167 -4.77 -2.82 -6.64
CA GLU A 167 -5.29 -1.84 -7.59
C GLU A 167 -6.71 -2.24 -8.00
N THR A 168 -7.64 -1.28 -7.94
CA THR A 168 -9.02 -1.46 -8.40
C THR A 168 -9.07 -1.34 -9.92
N GLU A 169 -10.06 -1.93 -10.58
CA GLU A 169 -10.23 -1.78 -12.04
C GLU A 169 -10.41 -0.31 -12.44
N ALA A 170 -11.13 0.48 -11.64
CA ALA A 170 -11.29 1.92 -11.88
C ALA A 170 -9.94 2.65 -11.81
N ASN A 171 -9.13 2.41 -10.78
CA ASN A 171 -7.82 3.06 -10.62
C ASN A 171 -6.84 2.62 -11.73
N HIS A 172 -6.92 1.37 -12.16
CA HIS A 172 -6.16 0.86 -13.31
C HIS A 172 -6.53 1.62 -14.59
N MET A 173 -7.82 1.75 -14.89
CA MET A 173 -8.30 2.50 -16.06
C MET A 173 -7.89 3.98 -16.01
N GLU A 174 -7.96 4.62 -14.83
CA GLU A 174 -7.51 6.00 -14.66
C GLU A 174 -6.00 6.16 -14.86
N ARG A 175 -5.20 5.16 -14.44
CA ARG A 175 -3.75 5.13 -14.66
C ARG A 175 -3.41 4.98 -16.14
N GLU A 176 -4.05 4.05 -16.85
CA GLU A 176 -3.81 3.83 -18.28
C GLU A 176 -4.24 5.04 -19.13
N ASN A 177 -5.37 5.66 -18.80
CA ASN A 177 -5.92 6.80 -19.52
C ASN A 177 -5.41 8.16 -19.02
N ARG A 178 -4.32 8.16 -18.23
CA ARG A 178 -3.77 9.39 -17.66
C ARG A 178 -3.32 10.35 -18.76
N THR A 179 -3.87 11.56 -18.74
CA THR A 179 -3.55 12.61 -19.72
C THR A 179 -2.09 13.05 -19.61
N GLU A 180 -1.52 13.56 -20.70
CA GLU A 180 -0.16 14.13 -20.70
C GLU A 180 -0.01 15.28 -19.70
N ARG A 181 -1.04 16.12 -19.55
CA ARG A 181 -1.10 17.17 -18.53
C ARG A 181 -0.95 16.59 -17.12
N HIS A 182 -1.65 15.51 -16.80
CA HIS A 182 -1.54 14.86 -15.48
C HIS A 182 -0.15 14.25 -15.26
N LYS A 183 0.43 13.62 -16.28
CA LYS A 183 1.81 13.08 -16.21
C LYS A 183 2.83 14.20 -15.97
N GLU A 184 2.67 15.34 -16.63
CA GLU A 184 3.51 16.53 -16.44
C GLU A 184 3.36 17.08 -15.01
N MET A 185 2.14 17.18 -14.49
CA MET A 185 1.91 17.62 -13.10
C MET A 185 2.49 16.66 -12.05
N MET A 186 2.50 15.36 -12.30
CA MET A 186 3.19 14.40 -11.43
C MET A 186 4.70 14.65 -11.41
N TYR A 187 5.30 14.93 -12.57
CA TYR A 187 6.71 15.28 -12.68
C TYR A 187 7.06 16.55 -11.89
N TRP A 188 6.19 17.58 -11.92
CA TRP A 188 6.42 18.84 -11.21
C TRP A 188 6.71 18.64 -9.72
N GLY A 189 6.08 17.65 -9.08
CA GLY A 189 6.35 17.29 -7.68
C GLY A 189 7.79 16.82 -7.47
N TYR A 190 8.25 15.86 -8.27
CA TYR A 190 9.63 15.36 -8.18
C TYR A 190 10.67 16.41 -8.60
N LYS A 191 10.34 17.23 -9.60
CA LYS A 191 11.21 18.34 -10.02
C LYS A 191 11.33 19.40 -8.92
N PHE A 192 10.26 19.68 -8.20
CA PHE A 192 10.30 20.55 -7.03
C PHE A 192 11.21 20.01 -5.92
N GLU A 193 11.18 18.70 -5.66
CA GLU A 193 12.13 18.08 -4.72
C GLU A 193 13.58 18.29 -5.19
N GLN A 194 13.86 18.18 -6.48
CA GLN A 194 15.21 18.44 -7.02
C GLN A 194 15.68 19.89 -6.82
N TYR A 195 14.78 20.87 -6.78
CA TYR A 195 15.11 22.26 -6.47
C TYR A 195 15.35 22.54 -4.99
N THR A 196 14.85 21.68 -4.10
CA THR A 196 14.80 21.93 -2.65
C THR A 196 15.56 20.89 -1.84
N CYS A 197 16.22 19.95 -2.51
CA CYS A 197 16.97 18.86 -1.89
C CYS A 197 18.35 18.68 -2.52
N THR A 198 19.30 18.20 -1.73
CA THR A 198 20.66 17.90 -2.16
C THR A 198 21.16 16.58 -1.56
N ASP A 199 22.13 15.94 -2.17
CA ASP A 199 22.65 14.64 -1.73
C ASP A 199 23.61 14.75 -0.53
N ASN A 200 24.16 15.94 -0.29
CA ASN A 200 25.08 16.22 0.81
C ASN A 200 24.76 17.56 1.47
N ILE A 201 24.85 17.63 2.80
CA ILE A 201 24.62 18.83 3.61
C ILE A 201 25.43 20.06 3.14
N HIS A 202 26.56 19.84 2.45
CA HIS A 202 27.43 20.92 1.96
C HIS A 202 27.26 21.27 0.48
N SER A 203 26.38 20.60 -0.25
CA SER A 203 26.12 20.89 -1.67
C SER A 203 24.85 21.72 -1.85
N LEU A 204 24.74 22.34 -3.03
CA LEU A 204 23.51 22.99 -3.47
C LEU A 204 22.65 21.99 -4.24
N PRO A 205 21.33 22.22 -4.37
CA PRO A 205 20.49 21.46 -5.28
C PRO A 205 20.99 21.57 -6.73
N ASP A 206 21.03 20.46 -7.46
CA ASP A 206 21.35 20.43 -8.89
C ASP A 206 20.07 20.26 -9.72
N PRO A 207 19.44 21.35 -10.18
CA PRO A 207 18.24 21.25 -11.01
C PRO A 207 18.52 20.74 -12.42
N GLY A 208 19.78 20.71 -12.88
CA GLY A 208 20.15 20.22 -14.22
C GLY A 208 20.13 18.69 -14.34
N GLY A 209 20.22 17.98 -13.21
CA GLY A 209 20.23 16.52 -13.15
C GLY A 209 18.96 15.83 -13.64
N VAL A 210 19.01 14.49 -13.68
CA VAL A 210 17.90 13.62 -14.09
C VAL A 210 16.94 13.41 -12.91
N VAL A 211 15.64 13.49 -13.17
CA VAL A 211 14.61 13.08 -12.22
C VAL A 211 14.31 11.60 -12.42
N ASN A 212 14.65 10.76 -11.45
CA ASN A 212 14.40 9.33 -11.50
C ASN A 212 13.48 8.86 -10.38
N THR A 213 12.25 8.45 -10.72
CA THR A 213 11.25 8.04 -9.69
C THR A 213 11.39 6.60 -9.23
N ASN A 214 12.42 5.89 -9.70
CA ASN A 214 12.85 4.64 -9.08
C ASN A 214 13.55 4.89 -7.74
N GLU A 215 14.22 6.04 -7.61
CA GLU A 215 14.96 6.40 -6.41
C GLU A 215 14.01 6.72 -5.26
N ALA A 216 14.29 6.18 -4.08
CA ALA A 216 13.50 6.46 -2.89
C ALA A 216 14.30 6.23 -1.62
N PHE A 217 14.04 7.06 -0.61
CA PHE A 217 14.39 6.79 0.77
C PHE A 217 13.12 6.51 1.57
N CYS A 218 13.15 5.45 2.38
CA CYS A 218 12.02 5.02 3.19
C CYS A 218 12.47 4.86 4.65
N THR A 219 11.81 5.59 5.55
CA THR A 219 11.89 5.35 6.98
C THR A 219 10.86 4.31 7.39
N VAL A 220 11.26 3.36 8.23
CA VAL A 220 10.37 2.40 8.87
C VAL A 220 10.06 2.89 10.27
N VAL A 221 8.80 3.21 10.53
CA VAL A 221 8.36 3.73 11.83
C VAL A 221 7.48 2.76 12.56
N GLN A 222 7.65 2.70 13.88
CA GLN A 222 6.75 2.02 14.79
C GLN A 222 5.84 3.03 15.48
N THR A 223 4.53 2.82 15.39
CA THR A 223 3.54 3.65 16.09
C THR A 223 2.46 2.81 16.75
N TRP A 224 1.68 3.47 17.60
CA TRP A 224 0.54 2.89 18.30
C TRP A 224 -0.69 3.74 18.10
N LEU A 225 -1.75 3.12 17.60
CA LEU A 225 -3.09 3.67 17.66
C LEU A 225 -3.83 2.92 18.78
N ILE A 226 -4.28 3.67 19.78
CA ILE A 226 -4.99 3.14 20.93
C ILE A 226 -6.37 3.78 20.94
N SER A 227 -7.39 2.96 20.67
CA SER A 227 -8.78 3.30 20.92
C SER A 227 -9.31 2.55 22.14
N GLN A 228 -10.51 2.88 22.61
CA GLN A 228 -11.16 2.14 23.70
C GLN A 228 -11.37 0.63 23.38
N LEU A 229 -11.20 0.21 22.12
CA LEU A 229 -11.47 -1.14 21.65
C LEU A 229 -10.23 -1.89 21.17
N ILE A 230 -9.18 -1.20 20.68
CA ILE A 230 -8.02 -1.85 20.06
C ILE A 230 -6.73 -1.06 20.32
N LYS A 231 -5.68 -1.77 20.75
CA LYS A 231 -4.29 -1.30 20.72
C LYS A 231 -3.61 -1.92 19.51
N VAL A 232 -3.24 -1.09 18.54
CA VAL A 232 -2.59 -1.53 17.30
C VAL A 232 -1.15 -1.05 17.27
N ARG A 233 -0.19 -1.99 17.18
CA ARG A 233 1.18 -1.68 16.77
C ARG A 233 1.36 -1.86 15.27
N GLY A 234 1.77 -0.78 14.59
CA GLY A 234 2.03 -0.79 13.15
C GLY A 234 3.49 -0.54 12.84
N LEU A 235 4.04 -1.28 11.87
CA LEU A 235 5.18 -0.86 11.06
C LEU A 235 4.64 -0.24 9.76
N GLN A 236 5.05 0.99 9.47
CA GLN A 236 4.66 1.72 8.27
C GLN A 236 5.82 2.45 7.62
#